data_AF-A0A3M1JI90-F1
#
_entry.id   AF-A0A3M1JI90-F1
#
_cell.length_a   1.000
_cell.length_b   1.000
_cell.length_c   1.000
_cell.angle_alpha   90.00
_cell.angle_beta   90.00
_cell.angle_gamma   90.00
#
_symmetry.space_group_name_H-M   'P 1'
#
loop_
_entity.id
_entity.type
_entity.pdbx_description
1 polymer ?
#
loop_
_entity_poly.entity_id
_entity_poly.type
_entity_poly.pdbx_seq_one_letter_code
_entity_poly.pdbx_strand_id
1 'polypeptide(L)'
;MTLESVTVEGLDLRRALLYRYKERPLVQLAYLHDGRIPVSLCIIAGRRAAREPRSVQLEGFNIVHWDSAEHGFMVIGKMPRAALEEIARALRRKLST
;
A
#
# COMPACT_ATOMS: atom_id res chain seq x y z
N MET A 1 -14.36 1.62 -3.27
CA MET A 1 -13.34 2.00 -2.27
C MET A 1 -13.83 3.23 -1.53
N THR A 2 -13.98 3.15 -0.21
CA THR A 2 -14.37 4.28 0.67
C THR A 2 -13.16 4.79 1.43
N LEU A 3 -13.26 5.97 2.06
CA LEU A 3 -12.18 6.48 2.91
C LEU A 3 -11.83 5.48 4.05
N GLU A 4 -12.83 4.83 4.64
CA GLU A 4 -12.64 3.86 5.74
C GLU A 4 -11.80 2.64 5.35
N SER A 5 -11.89 2.20 4.08
CA SER A 5 -11.09 1.09 3.55
C SER A 5 -9.59 1.40 3.48
N VAL A 6 -9.22 2.68 3.53
CA VAL A 6 -7.84 3.16 3.45
C VAL A 6 -7.38 3.90 4.71
N THR A 7 -8.24 4.01 5.73
CA THR A 7 -7.91 4.51 7.06
C THR A 7 -7.39 3.37 7.93
N VAL A 8 -6.16 3.50 8.43
CA VAL A 8 -5.50 2.56 9.34
C VAL A 8 -4.99 3.32 10.54
N GLU A 9 -5.14 2.74 11.73
CA GLU A 9 -4.62 3.34 12.96
C GLU A 9 -3.12 3.59 12.87
N GLY A 10 -2.67 4.75 13.35
CA GLY A 10 -1.27 5.18 13.25
C GLY A 10 -0.83 5.62 11.86
N LEU A 11 -1.73 5.75 10.88
CA LEU A 11 -1.46 6.32 9.55
C LEU A 11 -2.35 7.53 9.26
N ASP A 12 -1.73 8.70 9.16
CA ASP A 12 -2.41 9.93 8.77
C ASP A 12 -2.42 10.05 7.25
N LEU A 13 -3.58 9.88 6.61
CA LEU A 13 -3.72 10.09 5.17
C LEU A 13 -3.52 11.57 4.84
N ARG A 14 -2.49 11.87 4.04
CA ARG A 14 -2.15 13.25 3.63
C ARG A 14 -2.55 13.57 2.21
N ARG A 15 -2.62 12.56 1.35
CA ARG A 15 -2.85 12.76 -0.08
C ARG A 15 -3.34 11.50 -0.76
N ALA A 16 -4.22 11.68 -1.74
CA ALA A 16 -4.62 10.66 -2.70
C ALA A 16 -4.43 11.22 -4.12
N LEU A 17 -3.75 10.47 -4.99
CA LEU A 17 -3.53 10.84 -6.38
C LEU A 17 -3.91 9.66 -7.29
N LEU A 18 -4.53 9.98 -8.42
CA LEU A 18 -4.81 9.03 -9.48
C LEU A 18 -3.91 9.33 -10.68
N TYR A 19 -3.18 8.32 -11.11
CA TYR A 19 -2.29 8.35 -12.27
C TYR A 19 -2.75 7.37 -13.33
N ARG A 20 -2.18 7.52 -14.54
CA ARG A 20 -2.20 6.50 -15.58
C ARG A 20 -0.79 5.96 -15.74
N TYR A 21 -0.59 4.67 -15.46
CA TYR A 21 0.69 4.00 -15.58
C TYR A 21 0.55 2.75 -16.44
N LYS A 22 1.31 2.67 -17.54
CA LYS A 22 1.17 1.61 -18.55
C LYS A 22 -0.30 1.40 -18.94
N GLU A 23 -0.96 2.50 -19.30
CA GLU A 23 -2.37 2.59 -19.69
C GLU A 23 -3.40 2.21 -18.62
N ARG A 24 -2.97 1.78 -17.44
CA ARG A 24 -3.83 1.35 -16.33
C ARG A 24 -3.96 2.43 -15.26
N PRO A 25 -5.13 2.54 -14.61
CA PRO A 25 -5.29 3.36 -13.41
C PRO A 25 -4.33 2.91 -12.31
N LEU A 26 -3.61 3.87 -11.73
CA LEU A 26 -2.72 3.68 -10.58
C LEU A 26 -3.12 4.72 -9.52
N VAL A 27 -3.61 4.25 -8.38
CA VAL A 27 -3.86 5.10 -7.21
C VAL A 27 -2.61 5.10 -6.35
N GLN A 28 -2.20 6.28 -5.89
CA GLN A 28 -1.21 6.44 -4.84
C GLN A 28 -1.83 7.18 -3.66
N LEU A 29 -1.73 6.57 -2.47
CA LEU A 29 -2.11 7.17 -1.20
C LEU A 29 -0.83 7.43 -0.39
N ALA A 30 -0.64 8.66 0.07
CA ALA A 30 0.50 9.04 0.90
C ALA A 30 0.04 9.26 2.34
N TYR A 31 0.75 8.63 3.27
CA TYR A 31 0.51 8.67 4.71
C TYR A 31 1.72 9.21 5.46
N LEU A 32 1.47 9.72 6.66
CA LEU A 32 2.48 9.82 7.71
C LEU A 32 2.20 8.78 8.79
N HIS A 33 3.18 7.92 9.07
CA HIS A 33 3.17 7.04 10.22
C HIS A 33 3.76 7.76 11.43
N ASP A 34 3.06 7.71 12.55
CA ASP A 34 3.36 8.46 13.79
C ASP A 34 3.64 9.95 13.54
N GLY A 35 2.92 10.54 12.59
CA GLY A 35 3.03 11.95 12.19
C GLY A 35 4.37 12.34 11.55
N ARG A 36 5.29 11.41 11.29
CA ARG A 36 6.67 11.74 10.88
C ARG A 36 7.21 10.92 9.71
N ILE A 37 6.88 9.64 9.64
CA ILE A 37 7.51 8.71 8.70
C ILE A 37 6.64 8.58 7.45
N PRO A 38 7.11 8.99 6.26
CA PRO A 38 6.33 8.83 5.04
C PRO A 38 6.13 7.36 4.67
N VAL A 39 4.88 6.98 4.43
CA VAL A 39 4.49 5.66 3.92
C VAL A 39 3.59 5.86 2.71
N SER A 40 3.81 5.10 1.64
CA SER A 40 2.98 5.16 0.42
C SER A 40 2.33 3.82 0.16
N LEU A 41 1.04 3.84 -0.18
CA LEU A 41 0.30 2.71 -0.73
C LEU A 41 0.00 2.99 -2.21
N CYS A 42 0.47 2.09 -3.08
CA CYS A 42 0.15 2.08 -4.50
C CYS A 42 -0.82 0.94 -4.80
N ILE A 43 -1.90 1.24 -5.55
CA ILE A 43 -2.90 0.28 -6.01
C ILE A 43 -3.00 0.39 -7.54
N ILE A 44 -2.72 -0.70 -8.25
CA ILE A 44 -2.83 -0.73 -9.70
C ILE A 44 -3.91 -1.73 -10.13
N ALA A 45 -4.81 -1.29 -11.00
CA ALA A 45 -5.80 -2.17 -11.60
C ALA A 45 -5.12 -3.20 -12.52
N GLY A 46 -5.61 -4.43 -12.51
CA GLY A 46 -5.22 -5.45 -13.46
C GLY A 46 -5.36 -6.87 -12.92
N ARG A 47 -5.77 -7.77 -13.81
CA ARG A 47 -5.95 -9.18 -13.47
C ARG A 47 -4.64 -9.86 -13.12
N ARG A 48 -4.56 -10.44 -11.94
CA ARG A 48 -3.38 -11.13 -11.42
C ARG A 48 -3.81 -12.37 -10.63
N ALA A 49 -2.94 -13.39 -10.61
CA ALA A 49 -3.10 -14.48 -9.65
C ALA A 49 -2.95 -13.90 -8.24
N ALA A 50 -3.86 -14.24 -7.33
CA ALA A 50 -3.76 -13.82 -5.94
C ALA A 50 -2.44 -14.31 -5.33
N ARG A 51 -1.75 -13.42 -4.62
CA ARG A 51 -0.45 -13.72 -3.99
C ARG A 51 -0.43 -13.16 -2.58
N GLU A 52 0.07 -13.98 -1.66
CA GLU A 52 0.36 -13.55 -0.29
C GLU A 52 1.41 -12.41 -0.25
N PRO A 53 1.36 -11.52 0.75
CA PRO A 53 2.33 -10.46 0.95
C PRO A 53 3.76 -10.97 0.96
N ARG A 54 4.63 -10.29 0.21
CA ARG A 54 6.07 -10.52 0.20
C ARG A 54 6.80 -9.22 0.43
N SER A 55 7.93 -9.32 1.12
CA SER A 55 8.77 -8.18 1.50
C SER A 55 10.07 -8.21 0.73
N VAL A 56 10.48 -7.05 0.20
CA VAL A 56 11.80 -6.81 -0.38
C VAL A 56 12.38 -5.51 0.17
N GLN A 57 13.70 -5.39 0.16
CA GLN A 57 14.39 -4.15 0.50
C GLN A 57 15.12 -3.61 -0.72
N LEU A 58 14.94 -2.32 -1.00
CA LEU A 58 15.60 -1.62 -2.10
C LEU A 58 16.03 -0.24 -1.61
N GLU A 59 17.31 0.10 -1.73
CA GLU A 59 17.86 1.43 -1.37
C GLU A 59 17.47 1.91 0.04
N GLY A 60 17.38 0.97 1.00
CA GLY A 60 16.99 1.27 2.38
C GLY A 60 15.48 1.45 2.60
N PHE A 61 14.66 1.32 1.56
CA PHE A 61 13.21 1.19 1.68
C PHE A 61 12.82 -0.26 1.86
N ASN A 62 11.92 -0.53 2.80
CA ASN A 62 11.18 -1.78 2.80
C ASN A 62 9.95 -1.60 1.90
N ILE A 63 9.63 -2.68 1.19
CA ILE A 63 8.50 -2.74 0.27
C ILE A 63 7.75 -4.02 0.57
N VAL A 64 6.45 -3.93 0.83
CA VAL A 64 5.56 -5.09 0.95
C VAL A 64 4.56 -5.05 -0.18
N HIS A 65 4.48 -6.10 -0.98
CA HIS A 65 3.57 -6.17 -2.12
C HIS A 65 2.75 -7.46 -2.13
N TRP A 66 1.52 -7.38 -2.60
CA TRP A 66 0.59 -8.51 -2.74
C TRP A 66 -0.35 -8.29 -3.92
N ASP A 67 -1.02 -9.35 -4.33
CA ASP A 67 -1.96 -9.31 -5.46
C ASP A 67 -3.31 -9.91 -5.05
N SER A 68 -4.38 -9.28 -5.54
CA SER A 68 -5.73 -9.83 -5.58
C SER A 68 -6.08 -10.22 -7.01
N ALA A 69 -7.29 -10.73 -7.23
CA ALA A 69 -7.77 -11.05 -8.58
C ALA A 69 -7.80 -9.82 -9.51
N GLU A 70 -8.13 -8.63 -8.98
CA GLU A 70 -8.40 -7.43 -9.78
C GLU A 70 -7.36 -6.31 -9.61
N HIS A 71 -6.53 -6.37 -8.56
CA HIS A 71 -5.59 -5.32 -8.20
C HIS A 71 -4.25 -5.86 -7.70
N GLY A 72 -3.17 -5.17 -8.03
CA GLY A 72 -1.87 -5.30 -7.37
C GLY A 72 -1.65 -4.17 -6.38
N PHE A 73 -1.01 -4.49 -5.26
CA PHE A 73 -0.79 -3.57 -4.15
C PHE A 73 0.68 -3.52 -3.77
N MET A 74 1.14 -2.34 -3.37
CA MET A 74 2.50 -2.14 -2.86
C MET A 74 2.49 -1.07 -1.78
N VAL A 75 3.01 -1.40 -0.61
CA VAL A 75 3.27 -0.47 0.49
C VAL A 75 4.78 -0.28 0.60
N ILE A 76 5.24 0.96 0.65
CA ILE A 76 6.66 1.32 0.71
C ILE A 76 6.91 2.37 1.78
N GLY A 77 7.99 2.19 2.54
CA GLY A 77 8.40 3.12 3.59
C GLY A 77 9.83 2.87 4.07
N LYS A 78 10.47 3.92 4.58
CA LYS A 78 11.80 3.84 5.20
C LYS A 78 11.65 3.62 6.71
N MET A 79 11.26 2.40 7.07
CA MET A 79 10.96 1.98 8.45
C MET A 79 11.29 0.48 8.64
N PRO A 80 11.35 -0.05 9.87
CA PRO A 80 11.60 -1.47 10.09
C PRO A 80 10.62 -2.37 9.32
N ARG A 81 11.13 -3.46 8.73
CA ARG A 81 10.35 -4.38 7.89
C ARG A 81 9.09 -4.87 8.61
N ALA A 82 9.21 -5.30 9.86
CA ALA A 82 8.08 -5.84 10.64
C ALA A 82 6.94 -4.83 10.77
N ALA A 83 7.26 -3.56 11.03
CA ALA A 83 6.25 -2.49 11.15
C ALA A 83 5.57 -2.21 9.79
N LEU A 84 6.32 -2.22 8.68
CA LEU A 84 5.73 -2.07 7.35
C LEU A 84 4.82 -3.25 6.97
N GLU A 85 5.18 -4.46 7.38
CA GLU A 85 4.37 -5.67 7.19
C GLU A 85 3.06 -5.63 8.01
N GLU A 86 3.08 -5.05 9.21
CA GLU A 86 1.87 -4.83 10.01
C GLU A 86 0.91 -3.86 9.32
N ILE A 87 1.44 -2.73 8.81
CA ILE A 87 0.68 -1.78 8.00
C ILE A 87 0.08 -2.46 6.77
N ALA A 88 0.88 -3.23 6.03
CA ALA A 88 0.41 -3.95 4.84
C ALA A 88 -0.67 -4.97 5.17
N ARG A 89 -0.56 -5.70 6.29
CA ARG A 89 -1.59 -6.64 6.78
C ARG A 89 -2.90 -5.90 7.12
N ALA A 90 -2.81 -4.75 7.80
CA ALA A 90 -3.99 -3.96 8.15
C ALA A 90 -4.71 -3.41 6.90
N LEU A 91 -3.95 -2.85 5.95
CA LEU A 91 -4.48 -2.38 4.68
C LEU A 91 -5.11 -3.51 3.86
N ARG A 92 -4.42 -4.65 3.74
CA ARG A 92 -4.93 -5.82 3.01
C ARG A 92 -6.28 -6.28 3.56
N ARG A 93 -6.45 -6.39 4.88
CA ARG A 93 -7.74 -6.80 5.48
C ARG A 93 -8.88 -5.86 5.08
N LYS A 94 -8.63 -4.55 5.11
CA LYS A 94 -9.63 -3.53 4.76
C LYS A 94 -9.92 -3.42 3.25
N LEU A 95 -8.94 -3.73 2.41
CA LEU A 95 -9.06 -3.68 0.94
C LEU A 95 -9.53 -5.01 0.31
N SER A 96 -9.62 -6.08 1.11
CA SER A 96 -10.15 -7.38 0.69
C SER A 96 -11.65 -7.54 0.99
N THR A 97 -12.30 -6.51 1.54
CA THR A 97 -13.74 -6.41 1.76
C THR A 97 -14.35 -5.51 0.69
#